data_AF-A0A941NA53-F1
#
_entry.id   AF-A0A941NA53-F1
#
_cell.length_a   1.000
_cell.length_b   1.000
_cell.length_c   1.000
_cell.angle_alpha   90.00
_cell.angle_beta   90.00
_cell.angle_gamma   90.00
#
_symmetry.space_group_name_H-M   'P 1'
#
loop_
_entity.id
_entity.type
_entity.pdbx_description
1 polymer ?
#
loop_
_entity_poly.entity_id
_entity_poly.type
_entity_poly.pdbx_seq_one_letter_code
_entity_poly.pdbx_strand_id
1 'polypeptide(L)'
;MTMPTANPASGHNVNPETNTGPVAGTAAQHPSPSPSGAANTPASSFARPSIGLLVFAAGVVATLWATGKDGFLSFASMSPEAMAARQAAEATRKLQKTAGDNSELASASDSLLARQQWKELKRQIGLVTQIVSELQAATMKWNSRQAALRTSEQGKRIAGNKSLLAQFEVLAVKPRPDVDELQNWVEQTQELGDLVTHGLDIETLKIEPKSALKERVQDLLGRANAALRSQRSDDAALGLLLDSLSETDTPDSRSLAQALSEREQVRIQDHLSQNAVELEKVRAAELTKERQKLLALEQKKLEAETALKAAESEQDVLRAQAVANKAGDTTKALIKSIEADRKQQARNRKFDAEFPAMKGLLTPLISPGHMALAKEGWKKVDEAQPISFRALEERGLLKPQGANNTLDFMIQAFGSKSNNDRPQGTFPARLFQLGDDTGLRLQQFLNDYRDILIERKLMLP
;
A
#
# COMPACT_ATOMS: atom_id res chain seq x y z
N MET A 1 46.02 44.57 11.02
CA MET A 1 46.68 43.55 11.85
C MET A 1 46.40 43.88 13.30
N THR A 2 45.47 43.15 13.92
CA THR A 2 45.38 42.77 15.36
C THR A 2 43.95 42.27 15.58
N MET A 3 43.83 40.95 15.73
CA MET A 3 42.64 40.25 16.19
C MET A 3 42.33 40.62 17.64
N PRO A 4 41.09 40.38 18.10
CA PRO A 4 40.93 39.76 19.39
C PRO A 4 40.10 38.48 19.31
N THR A 5 40.67 37.48 19.97
CA THR A 5 40.17 36.16 20.32
C THR A 5 39.05 36.25 21.35
N ALA A 6 38.00 35.44 21.17
CA ALA A 6 37.06 35.08 22.22
C ALA A 6 36.81 33.56 22.21
N ASN A 7 36.83 33.01 23.41
CA ASN A 7 36.92 31.61 23.80
C ASN A 7 35.57 30.87 23.65
N PRO A 8 35.53 29.55 23.37
CA PRO A 8 34.31 28.77 23.39
C PRO A 8 34.20 27.91 24.67
N ALA A 9 33.02 27.91 25.29
CA ALA A 9 32.63 26.86 26.22
C ALA A 9 31.10 26.80 26.30
N SER A 10 30.53 25.64 25.98
CA SER A 10 29.44 24.96 26.73
C SER A 10 28.89 23.83 25.86
N GLY A 11 29.26 22.60 26.21
CA GLY A 11 28.58 21.40 25.75
C GLY A 11 27.46 21.00 26.73
N HIS A 12 26.39 20.40 26.20
CA HIS A 12 25.44 19.45 26.80
C HIS A 12 24.60 18.94 25.61
N ASN A 13 24.81 17.73 25.09
CA ASN A 13 24.39 16.41 25.57
C ASN A 13 22.85 16.24 25.63
N VAL A 14 22.23 15.65 24.60
CA VAL A 14 21.02 14.80 24.71
C VAL A 14 20.98 13.78 23.56
N ASN A 15 20.79 12.52 23.94
CA ASN A 15 20.42 11.34 23.13
C ASN A 15 19.16 11.57 22.25
N PRO A 16 18.90 10.71 21.24
CA PRO A 16 17.91 9.66 21.50
C PRO A 16 18.20 8.29 20.86
N GLU A 17 17.71 7.27 21.57
CA GLU A 17 17.59 5.88 21.15
C GLU A 17 16.51 5.67 20.07
N THR A 18 16.82 4.70 19.21
CA THR A 18 15.96 3.74 18.48
C THR A 18 14.44 3.92 18.48
N ASN A 19 13.82 3.89 17.29
CA ASN A 19 12.61 3.08 17.10
C ASN A 19 12.44 2.57 15.66
N THR A 20 11.92 1.36 15.59
CA THR A 20 11.69 0.43 14.49
C THR A 20 10.49 0.77 13.62
N GLY A 21 10.52 0.40 12.33
CA GLY A 21 9.30 0.23 11.53
C GLY A 21 9.51 0.26 10.01
N PRO A 22 8.98 -0.71 9.23
CA PRO A 22 9.32 -0.90 7.81
C PRO A 22 8.48 0.00 6.91
N VAL A 23 9.11 0.66 5.93
CA VAL A 23 8.40 1.36 4.85
C VAL A 23 8.25 0.41 3.67
N ALA A 24 7.00 0.04 3.40
CA ALA A 24 6.58 -0.65 2.19
C ALA A 24 6.91 0.23 0.97
N GLY A 25 7.88 -0.20 0.17
CA GLY A 25 8.17 0.36 -1.15
C GLY A 25 7.18 -0.19 -2.17
N THR A 26 6.22 0.62 -2.58
CA THR A 26 5.34 0.37 -3.72
C THR A 26 6.18 0.47 -5.00
N ALA A 27 6.67 -0.67 -5.49
CA ALA A 27 7.33 -0.75 -6.79
C ALA A 27 6.29 -0.49 -7.90
N ALA A 28 6.55 0.54 -8.70
CA ALA A 28 5.82 0.80 -9.93
C ALA A 28 6.03 -0.37 -10.90
N GLN A 29 4.93 -1.01 -11.27
CA GLN A 29 4.85 -2.02 -12.31
C GLN A 29 5.11 -1.37 -13.67
N HIS A 30 6.28 -1.63 -14.26
CA HIS A 30 6.45 -1.59 -15.71
C HIS A 30 6.10 -2.98 -16.28
N PRO A 31 5.19 -3.08 -17.27
CA PRO A 31 4.88 -4.35 -17.89
C PRO A 31 5.98 -4.73 -18.89
N SER A 32 6.67 -5.85 -18.62
CA SER A 32 7.39 -6.60 -19.65
C SER A 32 6.42 -7.56 -20.36
N PRO A 33 6.45 -7.64 -21.70
CA PRO A 33 5.57 -8.53 -22.45
C PRO A 33 6.11 -9.97 -22.41
N SER A 34 5.24 -10.94 -22.11
CA SER A 34 5.49 -12.36 -22.37
C SER A 34 4.98 -12.74 -23.76
N PRO A 35 5.75 -13.52 -24.55
CA PRO A 35 5.33 -13.99 -25.86
C PRO A 35 4.68 -15.38 -25.74
N SER A 36 3.45 -15.50 -26.23
CA SER A 36 2.79 -16.75 -26.60
C SER A 36 1.55 -16.31 -27.37
N GLY A 37 1.22 -16.73 -28.58
CA GLY A 37 1.70 -17.77 -29.47
C GLY A 37 0.57 -17.95 -30.50
N ALA A 38 0.92 -18.51 -31.66
CA ALA A 38 0.04 -19.07 -32.69
C ALA A 38 -0.48 -18.16 -33.84
N ALA A 39 0.00 -18.57 -35.02
CA ALA A 39 -0.77 -18.87 -36.22
C ALA A 39 -1.26 -17.72 -37.10
N ASN A 40 -0.57 -17.51 -38.23
CA ASN A 40 -1.09 -17.91 -39.55
C ASN A 40 -0.15 -17.39 -40.66
N THR A 41 0.48 -18.29 -41.40
CA THR A 41 0.96 -18.00 -42.76
C THR A 41 0.90 -19.29 -43.56
N PRO A 42 0.42 -19.24 -44.81
CA PRO A 42 0.03 -20.42 -45.56
C PRO A 42 1.22 -21.12 -46.22
N ALA A 43 0.98 -22.41 -46.46
CA ALA A 43 1.85 -23.36 -47.11
C ALA A 43 2.30 -22.93 -48.52
N SER A 44 3.58 -23.13 -48.81
CA SER A 44 4.04 -23.51 -50.15
C SER A 44 5.04 -24.65 -50.03
N SER A 45 4.59 -25.80 -50.47
CA SER A 45 5.30 -27.07 -50.56
C SER A 45 6.30 -27.04 -51.72
N PHE A 46 7.59 -27.19 -51.43
CA PHE A 46 8.54 -27.73 -52.40
C PHE A 46 8.97 -29.12 -51.94
N ALA A 47 8.37 -30.11 -52.61
CA ALA A 47 8.71 -31.52 -52.52
C ALA A 47 10.15 -31.73 -53.03
N ARG A 48 11.00 -32.34 -52.18
CA ARG A 48 12.22 -33.00 -52.63
C ARG A 48 11.87 -34.44 -53.01
N PRO A 49 12.24 -34.94 -54.21
CA PRO A 49 11.98 -36.32 -54.56
C PRO A 49 12.89 -37.25 -53.75
N SER A 50 12.26 -38.21 -53.06
CA SER A 50 12.88 -39.33 -52.39
C SER A 50 13.48 -40.30 -53.42
N ILE A 51 14.77 -40.17 -53.69
CA ILE A 51 15.58 -41.06 -54.55
C ILE A 51 15.72 -42.49 -53.93
N GLY A 52 15.23 -42.72 -52.71
CA GLY A 52 15.36 -43.99 -51.99
C GLY A 52 14.42 -45.14 -52.40
N LEU A 53 13.36 -44.90 -53.20
CA LEU A 53 12.35 -45.94 -53.46
C LEU A 53 12.43 -46.59 -54.86
N LEU A 54 13.15 -46.00 -55.82
CA LEU A 54 13.28 -46.54 -57.18
C LEU A 54 14.41 -47.57 -57.35
N VAL A 55 15.39 -47.59 -56.44
CA VAL A 55 16.49 -48.58 -56.48
C VAL A 55 16.07 -49.93 -55.89
N PHE A 56 15.07 -49.95 -55.02
CA PHE A 56 14.61 -51.18 -54.36
C PHE A 56 13.75 -52.07 -55.28
N ALA A 57 13.01 -51.49 -56.24
CA ALA A 57 12.18 -52.25 -57.18
C ALA A 57 12.98 -52.84 -58.36
N ALA A 58 14.10 -52.23 -58.74
CA ALA A 58 14.96 -52.73 -59.83
C ALA A 58 15.85 -53.92 -59.41
N GLY A 59 16.25 -54.00 -58.13
CA GLY A 59 17.11 -55.07 -57.62
C GLY A 59 16.42 -56.43 -57.43
N VAL A 60 15.12 -56.44 -57.17
CA VAL A 60 14.33 -57.69 -56.95
C VAL A 60 13.95 -58.35 -58.27
N VAL A 61 13.77 -57.59 -59.35
CA VAL A 61 13.48 -58.14 -60.69
C VAL A 61 14.74 -58.70 -61.37
N ALA A 62 15.93 -58.12 -61.11
CA ALA A 62 17.20 -58.60 -61.67
C ALA A 62 17.72 -59.89 -61.00
N THR A 63 17.41 -60.12 -59.73
CA THR A 63 17.83 -61.34 -59.00
C THR A 63 16.96 -62.56 -59.33
N LEU A 64 15.70 -62.38 -59.73
CA LEU A 64 14.81 -63.45 -60.18
C LEU A 64 15.06 -63.90 -61.64
N TRP A 65 15.83 -63.13 -62.44
CA TRP A 65 16.22 -63.52 -63.80
C TRP A 65 17.64 -64.12 -63.90
N ALA A 66 18.46 -64.01 -62.86
CA ALA A 66 19.84 -64.49 -62.85
C ALA A 66 20.02 -65.92 -62.30
N THR A 67 18.96 -66.55 -61.77
CA THR A 67 19.00 -67.94 -61.26
C THR A 67 18.04 -68.85 -62.02
N GLY A 68 18.43 -69.22 -63.23
CA GLY A 68 17.97 -70.38 -64.00
C GLY A 68 18.95 -70.55 -65.17
N LYS A 69 19.78 -71.60 -65.26
CA LYS A 69 19.33 -72.99 -65.37
C LYS A 69 20.33 -74.04 -64.82
N ASP A 70 21.46 -73.64 -64.24
CA ASP A 70 22.58 -74.58 -63.99
C ASP A 70 22.95 -74.80 -62.51
N GLY A 71 22.04 -74.51 -61.58
CA GLY A 71 22.30 -74.61 -60.13
C GLY A 71 21.61 -75.76 -59.40
N PHE A 72 21.13 -76.80 -60.10
CA PHE A 72 20.21 -77.79 -59.48
C PHE A 72 20.87 -79.03 -58.84
N LEU A 73 22.20 -79.14 -58.76
CA LEU A 73 22.83 -80.35 -58.18
C LEU A 73 24.05 -80.03 -57.31
N SER A 74 23.87 -79.32 -56.20
CA SER A 74 24.84 -79.31 -55.09
C SER A 74 24.34 -78.70 -53.77
N PHE A 75 23.06 -78.84 -53.44
CA PHE A 75 22.54 -78.44 -52.13
C PHE A 75 21.76 -79.58 -51.45
N ALA A 76 22.49 -80.61 -51.03
CA ALA A 76 22.01 -81.60 -50.07
C ALA A 76 22.97 -81.63 -48.87
N SER A 77 22.71 -80.75 -47.90
CA SER A 77 23.10 -80.86 -46.46
C SER A 77 23.15 -79.51 -45.73
N MET A 78 22.37 -78.50 -46.12
CA MET A 78 22.12 -77.34 -45.25
C MET A 78 20.61 -77.19 -45.03
N SER A 79 20.19 -77.13 -43.78
CA SER A 79 18.78 -76.91 -43.44
C SER A 79 18.32 -75.56 -44.01
N PRO A 80 17.04 -75.43 -44.43
CA PRO A 80 16.48 -74.18 -44.93
C PRO A 80 16.67 -73.01 -43.94
N GLU A 81 16.66 -73.33 -42.65
CA GLU A 81 16.87 -72.39 -41.54
C GLU A 81 18.31 -71.86 -41.50
N ALA A 82 19.31 -72.69 -41.80
CA ALA A 82 20.72 -72.29 -41.87
C ALA A 82 21.03 -71.44 -43.12
N MET A 83 20.35 -71.68 -44.25
CA MET A 83 20.48 -70.84 -45.44
C MET A 83 19.80 -69.49 -45.27
N ALA A 84 18.61 -69.44 -44.68
CA ALA A 84 17.92 -68.18 -44.36
C ALA A 84 18.73 -67.33 -43.37
N ALA A 85 19.33 -67.95 -42.35
CA ALA A 85 20.20 -67.27 -41.40
C ALA A 85 21.48 -66.72 -42.05
N ARG A 86 22.11 -67.46 -42.99
CA ARG A 86 23.28 -66.98 -43.74
C ARG A 86 22.94 -65.83 -44.67
N GLN A 87 21.82 -65.90 -45.39
CA GLN A 87 21.39 -64.80 -46.27
C GLN A 87 21.02 -63.54 -45.48
N ALA A 88 20.37 -63.68 -44.32
CA ALA A 88 20.11 -62.57 -43.41
C ALA A 88 21.42 -61.98 -42.84
N ALA A 89 22.39 -62.81 -42.46
CA ALA A 89 23.71 -62.36 -41.99
C ALA A 89 24.50 -61.64 -43.09
N GLU A 90 24.45 -62.11 -44.34
CA GLU A 90 25.10 -61.42 -45.46
C GLU A 90 24.39 -60.12 -45.84
N ALA A 91 23.06 -60.07 -45.79
CA ALA A 91 22.29 -58.85 -46.03
C ALA A 91 22.60 -57.77 -44.97
N THR A 92 22.63 -58.15 -43.69
CA THR A 92 23.03 -57.23 -42.60
C THR A 92 24.48 -56.79 -42.71
N ARG A 93 25.41 -57.68 -43.11
CA ARG A 93 26.82 -57.33 -43.34
C ARG A 93 27.02 -56.37 -44.51
N LYS A 94 26.25 -56.55 -45.60
CA LYS A 94 26.25 -55.63 -46.75
C LYS A 94 25.65 -54.27 -46.37
N LEU A 95 24.54 -54.26 -45.61
CA LEU A 95 23.94 -53.03 -45.09
C LEU A 95 24.88 -52.29 -44.12
N GLN A 96 25.57 -53.00 -43.22
CA GLN A 96 26.59 -52.42 -42.34
C GLN A 96 27.77 -51.85 -43.12
N LYS A 97 28.21 -52.51 -44.19
CA LYS A 97 29.29 -51.99 -45.05
C LYS A 97 28.87 -50.72 -45.79
N THR A 98 27.67 -50.70 -46.39
CA THR A 98 27.15 -49.47 -47.03
C THR A 98 26.86 -48.35 -46.04
N ALA A 99 26.47 -48.68 -44.80
CA ALA A 99 26.29 -47.70 -43.73
C ALA A 99 27.64 -47.16 -43.25
N GLY A 100 28.68 -47.99 -43.18
CA GLY A 100 30.06 -47.58 -42.89
C GLY A 100 30.64 -46.67 -43.96
N ASP A 101 30.51 -47.04 -45.24
CA ASP A 101 31.00 -46.24 -46.37
C ASP A 101 30.28 -44.87 -46.44
N ASN A 102 28.97 -44.84 -46.19
CA ASN A 102 28.20 -43.60 -46.09
C ASN A 102 28.59 -42.74 -44.88
N SER A 103 28.94 -43.37 -43.74
CA SER A 103 29.43 -42.67 -42.55
C SER A 103 30.82 -42.06 -42.76
N GLU A 104 31.70 -42.75 -43.51
CA GLU A 104 33.01 -42.21 -43.86
C GLU A 104 32.89 -41.01 -44.79
N LEU A 105 32.04 -41.11 -45.83
CA LEU A 105 31.73 -40.01 -46.75
C LEU A 105 31.13 -38.79 -46.04
N ALA A 106 30.17 -39.00 -45.13
CA ALA A 106 29.61 -37.93 -44.31
C ALA A 106 30.69 -37.24 -43.47
N SER A 107 31.54 -38.04 -42.80
CA SER A 107 32.61 -37.51 -41.95
C SER A 107 33.72 -36.79 -42.72
N ALA A 108 33.97 -37.17 -43.98
CA ALA A 108 34.89 -36.49 -44.88
C ALA A 108 34.29 -35.15 -45.36
N SER A 109 33.00 -35.14 -45.70
CA SER A 109 32.26 -33.92 -46.05
C SER A 109 32.26 -32.91 -44.90
N ASP A 110 31.96 -33.34 -43.67
CA ASP A 110 31.95 -32.48 -42.49
C ASP A 110 33.34 -31.89 -42.20
N SER A 111 34.40 -32.70 -42.38
CA SER A 111 35.78 -32.22 -42.24
C SER A 111 36.16 -31.16 -43.27
N LEU A 112 35.68 -31.29 -44.51
CA LEU A 112 35.91 -30.30 -45.57
C LEU A 112 35.15 -29.00 -45.28
N LEU A 113 33.92 -29.10 -44.79
CA LEU A 113 33.10 -27.96 -44.42
C LEU A 113 33.73 -27.20 -43.23
N ALA A 114 34.20 -27.91 -42.20
CA ALA A 114 34.93 -27.31 -41.08
C ALA A 114 36.17 -26.53 -41.55
N ARG A 115 36.99 -27.14 -42.44
CA ARG A 115 38.17 -26.48 -43.03
C ARG A 115 37.82 -25.24 -43.83
N GLN A 116 36.76 -25.29 -44.63
CA GLN A 116 36.30 -24.12 -45.38
C GLN A 116 35.88 -22.99 -44.43
N GLN A 117 35.19 -23.29 -43.33
CA GLN A 117 34.78 -22.29 -42.34
C GLN A 117 35.98 -21.64 -41.64
N TRP A 118 37.00 -22.42 -41.24
CA TRP A 118 38.22 -21.85 -40.65
C TRP A 118 39.01 -20.99 -41.64
N LYS A 119 39.12 -21.40 -42.90
CA LYS A 119 39.75 -20.59 -43.97
C LYS A 119 38.99 -19.29 -44.22
N GLU A 120 37.66 -19.34 -44.21
CA GLU A 120 36.83 -18.14 -44.34
C GLU A 120 37.02 -17.19 -43.15
N LEU A 121 37.09 -17.71 -41.92
CA LEU A 121 37.41 -16.89 -40.75
C LEU A 121 38.80 -16.26 -40.84
N LYS A 122 39.81 -17.01 -41.31
CA LYS A 122 41.16 -16.46 -41.53
C LYS A 122 41.14 -15.32 -42.56
N ARG A 123 40.37 -15.48 -43.64
CA ARG A 123 40.17 -14.44 -44.66
C ARG A 123 39.49 -13.21 -44.05
N GLN A 124 38.44 -13.39 -43.25
CA GLN A 124 37.74 -12.30 -42.58
C GLN A 124 38.65 -11.56 -41.61
N ILE A 125 39.46 -12.25 -40.82
CA ILE A 125 40.44 -11.62 -39.93
C ILE A 125 41.46 -10.81 -40.74
N GLY A 126 41.99 -11.36 -41.84
CA GLY A 126 42.88 -10.62 -42.73
C GLY A 126 42.25 -9.32 -43.26
N LEU A 127 40.95 -9.35 -43.59
CA LEU A 127 40.21 -8.14 -43.95
C LEU A 127 40.07 -7.16 -42.78
N VAL A 128 39.76 -7.64 -41.58
CA VAL A 128 39.72 -6.80 -40.37
C VAL A 128 41.06 -6.12 -40.15
N THR A 129 42.17 -6.87 -40.21
CA THR A 129 43.54 -6.33 -40.04
C THR A 129 43.80 -5.20 -41.03
N GLN A 130 43.46 -5.40 -42.31
CA GLN A 130 43.61 -4.35 -43.33
C GLN A 130 42.76 -3.12 -43.01
N ILE A 131 41.47 -3.31 -42.68
CA ILE A 131 40.54 -2.22 -42.39
C ILE A 131 40.98 -1.42 -41.17
N VAL A 132 41.40 -2.09 -40.09
CA VAL A 132 41.87 -1.44 -38.87
C VAL A 132 43.16 -0.65 -39.14
N SER A 133 44.08 -1.18 -39.94
CA SER A 133 45.29 -0.47 -40.35
C SER A 133 44.97 0.78 -41.20
N GLU A 134 44.06 0.67 -42.17
CA GLU A 134 43.58 1.81 -42.94
C GLU A 134 42.91 2.87 -42.06
N LEU A 135 42.12 2.43 -41.08
CA LEU A 135 41.43 3.28 -40.12
C LEU A 135 42.43 4.03 -39.21
N GLN A 136 43.47 3.35 -38.73
CA GLN A 136 44.57 3.98 -37.98
C GLN A 136 45.26 5.08 -38.80
N ALA A 137 45.63 4.79 -40.05
CA ALA A 137 46.25 5.77 -40.92
C ALA A 137 45.31 6.96 -41.19
N ALA A 138 44.03 6.71 -41.43
CA ALA A 138 43.03 7.75 -41.62
C ALA A 138 42.86 8.61 -40.35
N THR A 139 42.86 8.02 -39.15
CA THR A 139 42.72 8.76 -37.89
C THR A 139 43.94 9.64 -37.60
N MET A 140 45.14 9.14 -37.83
CA MET A 140 46.35 9.96 -37.72
C MET A 140 46.33 11.13 -38.73
N LYS A 141 45.94 10.86 -39.97
CA LYS A 141 45.81 11.89 -41.02
C LYS A 141 44.78 12.95 -40.65
N TRP A 142 43.61 12.53 -40.16
CA TRP A 142 42.56 13.42 -39.70
C TRP A 142 43.03 14.32 -38.55
N ASN A 143 43.64 13.74 -37.52
CA ASN A 143 44.15 14.48 -36.35
C ASN A 143 45.23 15.49 -36.77
N SER A 144 46.16 15.09 -37.64
CA SER A 144 47.18 15.99 -38.20
C SER A 144 46.55 17.13 -39.00
N ARG A 145 45.53 16.84 -39.84
CA ARG A 145 44.84 17.84 -40.65
C ARG A 145 44.06 18.83 -39.79
N GLN A 146 43.36 18.35 -38.76
CA GLN A 146 42.69 19.22 -37.80
C GLN A 146 43.67 20.11 -37.05
N ALA A 147 44.78 19.55 -36.57
CA ALA A 147 45.82 20.33 -35.88
C ALA A 147 46.40 21.42 -36.79
N ALA A 148 46.68 21.10 -38.05
CA ALA A 148 47.16 22.08 -39.03
C ALA A 148 46.13 23.18 -39.32
N LEU A 149 44.85 22.82 -39.48
CA LEU A 149 43.76 23.78 -39.73
C LEU A 149 43.54 24.73 -38.56
N ARG A 150 43.93 24.37 -37.34
CA ARG A 150 43.78 25.28 -36.19
C ARG A 150 44.57 26.57 -36.34
N THR A 151 45.71 26.54 -37.04
CA THR A 151 46.63 27.68 -37.16
C THR A 151 46.90 28.12 -38.59
N SER A 152 46.51 27.34 -39.61
CA SER A 152 46.77 27.66 -41.02
C SER A 152 45.90 28.81 -41.54
N GLU A 153 46.32 29.39 -42.67
CA GLU A 153 45.54 30.40 -43.40
C GLU A 153 44.18 29.87 -43.86
N GLN A 154 44.10 28.61 -44.29
CA GLN A 154 42.81 27.96 -44.58
C GLN A 154 41.90 27.94 -43.34
N GLY A 155 42.47 27.66 -42.17
CA GLY A 155 41.78 27.76 -40.89
C GLY A 155 41.23 29.14 -40.59
N LYS A 156 42.03 30.19 -40.82
CA LYS A 156 41.60 31.58 -40.64
C LYS A 156 40.47 31.97 -41.60
N ARG A 157 40.45 31.44 -42.82
CA ARG A 157 39.33 31.65 -43.76
C ARG A 157 38.05 30.96 -43.30
N ILE A 158 38.16 29.73 -42.78
CA ILE A 158 37.03 29.04 -42.14
C ILE A 158 36.52 29.86 -40.94
N ALA A 159 37.43 30.39 -40.11
CA ALA A 159 37.09 31.23 -38.95
C ALA A 159 36.31 32.51 -39.34
N GLY A 160 36.68 33.14 -40.45
CA GLY A 160 36.04 34.36 -40.95
C GLY A 160 34.64 34.13 -41.52
N ASN A 161 34.30 32.90 -41.92
CA ASN A 161 33.00 32.56 -42.49
C ASN A 161 32.14 31.77 -41.48
N LYS A 162 31.08 32.41 -40.95
CA LYS A 162 30.19 31.80 -39.94
C LYS A 162 29.58 30.46 -40.38
N SER A 163 29.26 30.31 -41.67
CA SER A 163 28.67 29.08 -42.21
C SER A 163 29.70 27.96 -42.25
N LEU A 164 30.90 28.23 -42.76
CA LEU A 164 31.98 27.24 -42.82
C LEU A 164 32.48 26.87 -41.42
N LEU A 165 32.57 27.83 -40.51
CA LEU A 165 32.89 27.57 -39.11
C LEU A 165 31.88 26.63 -38.46
N ALA A 166 30.58 26.82 -38.70
CA ALA A 166 29.52 25.93 -38.20
C ALA A 166 29.64 24.51 -38.78
N GLN A 167 29.88 24.39 -40.09
CA GLN A 167 30.04 23.10 -40.74
C GLN A 167 31.29 22.36 -40.24
N PHE A 168 32.40 23.09 -40.05
CA PHE A 168 33.62 22.55 -39.49
C PHE A 168 33.43 22.07 -38.05
N GLU A 169 32.75 22.85 -37.20
CA GLU A 169 32.42 22.48 -35.82
C GLU A 169 31.66 21.15 -35.76
N VAL A 170 30.61 21.00 -36.59
CA VAL A 170 29.83 19.76 -36.68
C VAL A 170 30.72 18.59 -37.08
N LEU A 171 31.60 18.76 -38.08
CA LEU A 171 32.53 17.71 -38.49
C LEU A 171 33.56 17.38 -37.40
N ALA A 172 34.07 18.40 -36.69
CA ALA A 172 35.14 18.23 -35.72
C ALA A 172 34.69 17.41 -34.50
N VAL A 173 33.44 17.57 -34.06
CA VAL A 173 32.90 16.93 -32.85
C VAL A 173 32.35 15.51 -33.11
N LYS A 174 32.20 15.07 -34.37
CA LYS A 174 31.72 13.71 -34.66
C LYS A 174 32.57 12.63 -33.97
N PRO A 175 31.94 11.61 -33.36
CA PRO A 175 32.66 10.54 -32.66
C PRO A 175 33.49 9.73 -33.65
N ARG A 176 34.73 9.42 -33.26
CA ARG A 176 35.68 8.61 -34.01
C ARG A 176 36.43 7.72 -33.04
N PRO A 177 36.84 6.50 -33.45
CA PRO A 177 37.75 5.70 -32.64
C PRO A 177 39.02 6.49 -32.36
N ASP A 178 39.37 6.62 -31.09
CA ASP A 178 40.63 7.23 -30.69
C ASP A 178 41.79 6.24 -30.88
N VAL A 179 43.02 6.70 -30.60
CA VAL A 179 44.21 5.88 -30.83
C VAL A 179 44.21 4.63 -29.94
N ASP A 180 43.70 4.75 -28.72
CA ASP A 180 43.66 3.67 -27.74
C ASP A 180 42.60 2.61 -28.12
N GLU A 181 41.42 3.03 -28.57
CA GLU A 181 40.39 2.13 -29.08
C GLU A 181 40.88 1.36 -30.32
N LEU A 182 41.58 2.03 -31.23
CA LEU A 182 42.15 1.39 -32.42
C LEU A 182 43.25 0.40 -32.06
N GLN A 183 44.07 0.70 -31.05
CA GLN A 183 45.09 -0.22 -30.55
C GLN A 183 44.44 -1.49 -29.95
N ASN A 184 43.39 -1.33 -29.17
CA ASN A 184 42.59 -2.46 -28.66
C ASN A 184 41.99 -3.28 -29.82
N TRP A 185 41.53 -2.67 -30.89
CA TRP A 185 41.03 -3.40 -32.07
C TRP A 185 42.14 -4.18 -32.78
N VAL A 186 43.36 -3.65 -32.84
CA VAL A 186 44.53 -4.38 -33.35
C VAL A 186 44.82 -5.61 -32.50
N GLU A 187 44.88 -5.45 -31.18
CA GLU A 187 45.12 -6.54 -30.23
C GLU A 187 44.04 -7.62 -30.34
N GLN A 188 42.75 -7.23 -30.34
CA GLN A 188 41.64 -8.17 -30.54
C GLN A 188 41.73 -8.90 -31.88
N THR A 189 42.11 -8.21 -32.95
CA THR A 189 42.26 -8.85 -34.27
C THR A 189 43.41 -9.85 -34.27
N GLN A 190 44.51 -9.52 -33.59
CA GLN A 190 45.66 -10.41 -33.45
C GLN A 190 45.32 -11.66 -32.62
N GLU A 191 44.67 -11.50 -31.47
CA GLU A 191 44.21 -12.62 -30.64
C GLU A 191 43.27 -13.55 -31.41
N LEU A 192 42.31 -12.98 -32.15
CA LEU A 192 41.40 -13.77 -32.99
C LEU A 192 42.17 -14.47 -34.13
N GLY A 193 43.17 -13.81 -34.70
CA GLY A 193 44.05 -14.37 -35.74
C GLY A 193 44.85 -15.57 -35.24
N ASP A 194 45.40 -15.48 -34.04
CA ASP A 194 46.14 -16.56 -33.39
C ASP A 194 45.21 -17.76 -33.09
N LEU A 195 44.00 -17.50 -32.57
CA LEU A 195 42.99 -18.53 -32.34
C LEU A 195 42.56 -19.25 -33.63
N VAL A 196 42.37 -18.52 -34.71
CA VAL A 196 41.98 -19.10 -36.01
C VAL A 196 43.14 -19.84 -36.65
N THR A 197 44.38 -19.36 -36.53
CA THR A 197 45.56 -20.05 -37.03
C THR A 197 45.77 -21.35 -36.26
N HIS A 198 45.66 -21.33 -34.93
CA HIS A 198 45.74 -22.53 -34.11
C HIS A 198 44.61 -23.53 -34.43
N GLY A 199 43.39 -23.05 -34.68
CA GLY A 199 42.27 -23.89 -35.14
C GLY A 199 42.53 -24.57 -36.48
N LEU A 200 43.22 -23.89 -37.40
CA LEU A 200 43.68 -24.46 -38.67
C LEU A 200 44.80 -25.49 -38.47
N ASP A 201 45.68 -25.32 -37.48
CA ASP A 201 46.76 -26.28 -37.20
C ASP A 201 46.22 -27.56 -36.51
N ILE A 202 45.12 -27.45 -35.76
CA ILE A 202 44.40 -28.58 -35.14
C ILE A 202 43.52 -29.35 -36.16
N GLU A 203 43.58 -29.03 -37.46
CA GLU A 203 42.80 -29.61 -38.58
C GLU A 203 42.85 -31.15 -38.75
N THR A 204 43.60 -31.86 -37.91
CA THR A 204 43.51 -33.32 -37.77
C THR A 204 42.26 -33.80 -37.03
N LEU A 205 41.52 -32.93 -36.31
CA LEU A 205 40.46 -33.34 -35.37
C LEU A 205 38.98 -33.13 -35.80
N LYS A 206 38.68 -32.73 -37.05
CA LYS A 206 37.28 -32.53 -37.54
C LYS A 206 36.45 -31.54 -36.71
N ILE A 207 37.07 -30.57 -36.03
CA ILE A 207 36.39 -29.62 -35.13
C ILE A 207 35.98 -28.35 -35.89
N GLU A 208 34.69 -28.02 -35.87
CA GLU A 208 34.17 -26.77 -36.43
C GLU A 208 34.48 -25.55 -35.52
N PRO A 209 34.65 -24.34 -36.10
CA PRO A 209 34.79 -23.13 -35.32
C PRO A 209 33.50 -22.83 -34.53
N LYS A 210 33.67 -22.57 -33.23
CA LYS A 210 32.58 -22.21 -32.31
C LYS A 210 31.82 -20.98 -32.84
N SER A 211 30.50 -20.96 -32.68
CA SER A 211 29.64 -19.84 -33.11
C SER A 211 30.09 -18.50 -32.52
N ALA A 212 30.45 -18.48 -31.23
CA ALA A 212 30.94 -17.28 -30.55
C ALA A 212 32.22 -16.68 -31.19
N LEU A 213 33.09 -17.52 -31.77
CA LEU A 213 34.27 -17.03 -32.50
C LEU A 213 33.85 -16.36 -33.82
N LYS A 214 32.93 -16.99 -34.55
CA LYS A 214 32.38 -16.44 -35.80
C LYS A 214 31.71 -15.08 -35.56
N GLU A 215 30.88 -14.99 -34.53
CA GLU A 215 30.18 -13.77 -34.13
C GLU A 215 31.16 -12.65 -33.76
N ARG A 216 32.21 -12.96 -32.99
CA ARG A 216 33.25 -11.99 -32.62
C ARG A 216 33.98 -11.42 -33.83
N VAL A 217 34.38 -12.27 -34.78
CA VAL A 217 35.04 -11.82 -36.02
C VAL A 217 34.10 -10.96 -36.86
N GLN A 218 32.82 -11.36 -36.98
CA GLN A 218 31.82 -10.61 -37.74
C GLN A 218 31.48 -9.25 -37.11
N ASP A 219 31.35 -9.19 -35.78
CA ASP A 219 31.11 -7.95 -35.05
C ASP A 219 32.27 -6.96 -35.24
N LEU A 220 33.51 -7.43 -35.04
CA LEU A 220 34.69 -6.59 -35.22
C LEU A 220 34.82 -6.10 -36.68
N LEU A 221 34.55 -6.98 -37.65
CA LEU A 221 34.50 -6.61 -39.07
C LEU A 221 33.42 -5.56 -39.36
N GLY A 222 32.23 -5.71 -38.75
CA GLY A 222 31.12 -4.77 -38.89
C GLY A 222 31.47 -3.39 -38.33
N ARG A 223 31.98 -3.34 -37.10
CA ARG A 223 32.41 -2.10 -36.42
C ARG A 223 33.54 -1.41 -37.19
N ALA A 224 34.57 -2.15 -37.59
CA ALA A 224 35.69 -1.59 -38.34
C ALA A 224 35.27 -1.03 -39.71
N ASN A 225 34.41 -1.73 -40.45
CA ASN A 225 33.86 -1.22 -41.71
C ASN A 225 33.00 0.03 -41.52
N ALA A 226 32.12 0.04 -40.51
CA ALA A 226 31.26 1.19 -40.24
C ALA A 226 32.10 2.43 -39.88
N ALA A 227 33.10 2.26 -39.02
CA ALA A 227 34.03 3.32 -38.65
C ALA A 227 34.81 3.85 -39.88
N LEU A 228 35.36 2.96 -40.71
CA LEU A 228 36.13 3.37 -41.89
C LEU A 228 35.27 4.10 -42.93
N ARG A 229 34.04 3.64 -43.15
CA ARG A 229 33.10 4.33 -44.04
C ARG A 229 32.72 5.70 -43.51
N SER A 230 32.42 5.81 -42.20
CA SER A 230 32.12 7.08 -41.56
C SER A 230 33.28 8.05 -41.69
N GLN A 231 34.51 7.57 -41.44
CA GLN A 231 35.70 8.40 -41.53
C GLN A 231 35.98 8.88 -42.96
N ARG A 232 35.86 8.00 -43.96
CA ARG A 232 35.99 8.41 -45.38
C ARG A 232 34.94 9.44 -45.77
N SER A 233 33.71 9.31 -45.27
CA SER A 233 32.65 10.30 -45.50
C SER A 233 32.98 11.65 -44.86
N ASP A 234 33.53 11.65 -43.64
CA ASP A 234 33.93 12.86 -42.95
C ASP A 234 35.15 13.53 -43.59
N ASP A 235 36.13 12.74 -44.06
CA ASP A 235 37.27 13.22 -44.83
C ASP A 235 36.84 13.89 -46.13
N ALA A 236 35.87 13.29 -46.84
CA ALA A 236 35.29 13.86 -48.05
C ALA A 236 34.53 15.16 -47.75
N ALA A 237 33.75 15.19 -46.67
CA ALA A 237 33.05 16.40 -46.24
C ALA A 237 34.02 17.54 -45.86
N LEU A 238 35.12 17.22 -45.17
CA LEU A 238 36.17 18.19 -44.90
C LEU A 238 36.88 18.64 -46.18
N GLY A 239 37.10 17.73 -47.14
CA GLY A 239 37.58 18.05 -48.48
C GLY A 239 36.71 19.10 -49.16
N LEU A 240 35.42 18.82 -49.29
CA LEU A 240 34.45 19.74 -49.89
C LEU A 240 34.38 21.10 -49.17
N LEU A 241 34.48 21.10 -47.84
CA LEU A 241 34.53 22.34 -47.06
C LEU A 241 35.78 23.16 -47.44
N LEU A 242 36.96 22.54 -47.53
CA LEU A 242 38.17 23.25 -47.95
C LEU A 242 38.10 23.70 -49.40
N ASP A 243 37.53 22.90 -50.31
CA ASP A 243 37.37 23.25 -51.72
C ASP A 243 36.38 24.40 -51.93
N SER A 244 35.43 24.58 -51.00
CA SER A 244 34.49 25.70 -51.00
C SER A 244 35.10 27.04 -50.56
N LEU A 245 36.33 27.03 -50.04
CA LEU A 245 37.05 28.26 -49.69
C LEU A 245 37.39 29.01 -50.96
N SER A 246 36.79 30.19 -51.13
CA SER A 246 37.08 31.05 -52.26
C SER A 246 38.40 31.79 -52.05
N GLU A 247 39.10 32.13 -53.14
CA GLU A 247 40.27 33.02 -53.05
C GLU A 247 39.91 34.41 -52.51
N THR A 248 38.65 34.80 -52.67
CA THR A 248 38.06 36.04 -52.14
C THR A 248 37.70 35.97 -50.65
N ASP A 249 37.70 34.78 -50.04
CA ASP A 249 37.50 34.66 -48.59
C ASP A 249 38.72 35.23 -47.88
N THR A 250 38.57 36.43 -47.34
CA THR A 250 39.61 37.10 -46.56
C THR A 250 39.89 36.31 -45.28
N PRO A 251 41.15 35.93 -44.99
CA PRO A 251 41.50 35.29 -43.71
C PRO A 251 41.09 36.19 -42.54
N ASP A 252 40.45 35.61 -41.52
CA ASP A 252 40.20 36.33 -40.27
C ASP A 252 41.53 36.58 -39.54
N SER A 253 41.57 37.69 -38.79
CA SER A 253 42.62 37.96 -37.80
C SER A 253 42.75 36.84 -36.75
N ARG A 254 41.65 36.16 -36.43
CA ARG A 254 41.59 35.05 -35.47
C ARG A 254 41.94 33.73 -36.13
N SER A 255 42.65 32.89 -35.38
CA SER A 255 42.85 31.49 -35.74
C SER A 255 41.55 30.68 -35.60
N LEU A 256 41.44 29.55 -36.29
CA LEU A 256 40.29 28.65 -36.18
C LEU A 256 40.11 28.16 -34.73
N ALA A 257 41.21 27.90 -34.01
CA ALA A 257 41.15 27.53 -32.59
C ALA A 257 40.50 28.63 -31.72
N GLN A 258 40.84 29.90 -31.96
CA GLN A 258 40.24 31.03 -31.24
C GLN A 258 38.76 31.18 -31.58
N ALA A 259 38.40 31.12 -32.87
CA ALA A 259 37.01 31.24 -33.30
C ALA A 259 36.11 30.13 -32.73
N LEU A 260 36.61 28.89 -32.65
CA LEU A 260 35.90 27.77 -32.01
C LEU A 260 35.75 28.00 -30.50
N SER A 261 36.82 28.44 -29.82
CA SER A 261 36.78 28.73 -28.38
C SER A 261 35.80 29.86 -28.04
N GLU A 262 35.77 30.93 -28.81
CA GLU A 262 34.84 32.04 -28.61
C GLU A 262 33.39 31.60 -28.82
N ARG A 263 33.12 30.78 -29.85
CA ARG A 263 31.79 30.26 -30.11
C ARG A 263 31.30 29.33 -28.99
N GLU A 264 32.19 28.50 -28.44
CA GLU A 264 31.88 27.69 -27.27
C GLU A 264 31.60 28.54 -26.04
N GLN A 265 32.39 29.60 -25.79
CA GLN A 265 32.13 30.53 -24.70
C GLN A 265 30.78 31.24 -24.83
N VAL A 266 30.42 31.69 -26.04
CA VAL A 266 29.10 32.27 -26.32
C VAL A 266 28.00 31.24 -26.04
N ARG A 267 28.17 30.00 -26.48
CA ARG A 267 27.18 28.93 -26.23
C ARG A 267 27.01 28.64 -24.73
N ILE A 268 28.11 28.55 -23.98
CA ILE A 268 28.08 28.38 -22.52
C ILE A 268 27.37 29.57 -21.87
N GLN A 269 27.67 30.79 -22.28
CA GLN A 269 27.05 31.99 -21.75
C GLN A 269 25.55 32.04 -22.06
N ASP A 270 25.15 31.67 -23.28
CA ASP A 270 23.74 31.57 -23.68
C ASP A 270 23.00 30.54 -22.81
N HIS A 271 23.57 29.34 -22.62
CA HIS A 271 22.99 28.33 -21.73
C HIS A 271 22.89 28.80 -20.27
N LEU A 272 23.91 29.49 -19.75
CA LEU A 272 23.87 30.05 -18.40
C LEU A 272 22.78 31.12 -18.26
N SER A 273 22.61 31.97 -19.28
CA SER A 273 21.55 32.99 -19.29
C SER A 273 20.15 32.37 -19.33
N GLN A 274 19.95 31.31 -20.12
CA GLN A 274 18.70 30.56 -20.18
C GLN A 274 18.39 29.89 -18.84
N ASN A 275 19.38 29.23 -18.25
CA ASN A 275 19.24 28.61 -16.93
C ASN A 275 18.92 29.63 -15.84
N ALA A 276 19.51 30.83 -15.89
CA ALA A 276 19.20 31.91 -14.95
C ALA A 276 17.73 32.36 -15.08
N VAL A 277 17.23 32.53 -16.31
CA VAL A 277 15.82 32.88 -16.58
C VAL A 277 14.88 31.77 -16.08
N GLU A 278 15.24 30.50 -16.27
CA GLU A 278 14.44 29.37 -15.77
C GLU A 278 14.42 29.32 -14.23
N LEU A 279 15.57 29.53 -13.58
CA LEU A 279 15.66 29.60 -12.12
C LEU A 279 14.82 30.75 -11.55
N GLU A 280 14.79 31.92 -12.21
CA GLU A 280 13.93 33.03 -11.80
C GLU A 280 12.44 32.68 -11.92
N LYS A 281 12.03 32.00 -13.00
CA LYS A 281 10.65 31.51 -13.17
C LYS A 281 10.26 30.53 -12.07
N VAL A 282 11.15 29.60 -11.71
CA VAL A 282 10.92 28.64 -10.62
C VAL A 282 10.78 29.37 -9.29
N ARG A 283 11.68 30.31 -8.97
CA ARG A 283 11.59 31.11 -7.73
C ARG A 283 10.31 31.92 -7.65
N ALA A 284 9.88 32.53 -8.76
CA ALA A 284 8.62 33.26 -8.80
C ALA A 284 7.39 32.34 -8.59
N ALA A 285 7.42 31.13 -9.17
CA ALA A 285 6.39 30.12 -8.95
C ALA A 285 6.36 29.61 -7.49
N GLU A 286 7.53 29.46 -6.85
CA GLU A 286 7.61 29.09 -5.43
C GLU A 286 7.08 30.19 -4.52
N LEU A 287 7.47 31.45 -4.75
CA LEU A 287 6.98 32.60 -3.98
C LEU A 287 5.46 32.77 -4.11
N THR A 288 4.90 32.54 -5.29
CA THR A 288 3.44 32.59 -5.48
C THR A 288 2.74 31.45 -4.76
N LYS A 289 3.30 30.24 -4.78
CA LYS A 289 2.79 29.09 -4.02
C LYS A 289 2.85 29.33 -2.50
N GLU A 290 3.93 29.94 -2.01
CA GLU A 290 4.05 30.32 -0.59
C GLU A 290 3.03 31.38 -0.20
N ARG A 291 2.83 32.41 -1.02
CA ARG A 291 1.78 33.42 -0.79
C ARG A 291 0.38 32.79 -0.77
N GLN A 292 0.09 31.87 -1.69
CA GLN A 292 -1.18 31.15 -1.68
C GLN A 292 -1.38 30.32 -0.41
N LYS A 293 -0.33 29.65 0.08
CA LYS A 293 -0.38 28.92 1.36
C LYS A 293 -0.64 29.85 2.54
N LEU A 294 0.02 31.00 2.58
CA LEU A 294 -0.20 31.99 3.65
C LEU A 294 -1.63 32.52 3.63
N LEU A 295 -2.15 32.90 2.46
CA LEU A 295 -3.54 33.34 2.31
C LEU A 295 -4.55 32.25 2.72
N ALA A 296 -4.30 30.98 2.36
CA ALA A 296 -5.15 29.87 2.78
C ALA A 296 -5.10 29.61 4.30
N LEU A 297 -3.94 29.80 4.92
CA LEU A 297 -3.80 29.71 6.38
C LEU A 297 -4.52 30.86 7.09
N GLU A 298 -4.45 32.08 6.56
CA GLU A 298 -5.20 33.24 7.07
C GLU A 298 -6.71 33.04 6.95
N GLN A 299 -7.20 32.52 5.82
CA GLN A 299 -8.61 32.18 5.65
C GLN A 299 -9.06 31.14 6.66
N LYS A 300 -8.30 30.05 6.86
CA LYS A 300 -8.62 29.04 7.88
C LYS A 300 -8.65 29.62 9.29
N LYS A 301 -7.75 30.57 9.62
CA LYS A 301 -7.77 31.25 10.91
C LYS A 301 -9.03 32.10 11.08
N LEU A 302 -9.43 32.83 10.04
CA LEU A 302 -10.65 33.63 10.05
C LEU A 302 -11.91 32.75 10.20
N GLU A 303 -11.97 31.64 9.47
CA GLU A 303 -13.04 30.65 9.57
C GLU A 303 -13.10 30.05 10.98
N ALA A 304 -11.96 29.69 11.57
CA ALA A 304 -11.90 29.19 12.94
C ALA A 304 -12.35 30.26 13.96
N GLU A 305 -11.93 31.52 13.82
CA GLU A 305 -12.33 32.61 14.72
C GLU A 305 -13.84 32.89 14.64
N THR A 306 -14.38 32.90 13.42
CA THR A 306 -15.83 33.09 13.19
C THR A 306 -16.66 31.92 13.74
N ALA A 307 -16.21 30.68 13.56
CA ALA A 307 -16.84 29.51 14.16
C ALA A 307 -16.79 29.54 15.69
N LEU A 308 -15.67 30.00 16.27
CA LEU A 308 -15.51 30.13 17.72
C LEU A 308 -16.48 31.18 18.29
N LYS A 309 -16.59 32.35 17.65
CA LYS A 309 -17.57 33.38 18.03
C LYS A 309 -19.02 32.88 17.92
N ALA A 310 -19.34 32.11 16.89
CA ALA A 310 -20.67 31.52 16.74
C ALA A 310 -20.96 30.53 17.87
N ALA A 311 -20.02 29.64 18.20
CA ALA A 311 -20.15 28.68 19.30
C ALA A 311 -20.28 29.36 20.67
N GLU A 312 -19.52 30.44 20.93
CA GLU A 312 -19.65 31.24 22.14
C GLU A 312 -21.05 31.88 22.23
N SER A 313 -21.56 32.43 21.12
CA SER A 313 -22.91 33.02 21.11
C SER A 313 -24.00 31.99 21.36
N GLU A 314 -23.88 30.78 20.83
CA GLU A 314 -24.81 29.68 21.09
C GLU A 314 -24.74 29.23 22.55
N GLN A 315 -23.54 29.15 23.13
CA GLN A 315 -23.36 28.83 24.53
C GLN A 315 -24.01 29.88 25.45
N ASP A 316 -23.90 31.16 25.11
CA ASP A 316 -24.54 32.24 25.88
C ASP A 316 -26.07 32.20 25.77
N VAL A 317 -26.63 31.87 24.59
CA VAL A 317 -28.07 31.62 24.43
C VAL A 317 -28.53 30.45 25.29
N LEU A 318 -27.79 29.33 25.29
CA LEU A 318 -28.11 28.16 26.12
C LEU A 318 -28.02 28.48 27.61
N ARG A 319 -27.02 29.26 28.04
CA ARG A 319 -26.91 29.74 29.43
C ARG A 319 -28.10 30.62 29.80
N ALA A 320 -28.49 31.56 28.94
CA ALA A 320 -29.64 32.42 29.17
C ALA A 320 -30.94 31.61 29.30
N GLN A 321 -31.15 30.60 28.44
CA GLN A 321 -32.28 29.68 28.53
C GLN A 321 -32.25 28.83 29.81
N ALA A 322 -31.08 28.31 30.20
CA ALA A 322 -30.93 27.53 31.43
C ALA A 322 -31.24 28.37 32.69
N VAL A 323 -30.85 29.65 32.71
CA VAL A 323 -31.20 30.59 33.79
C VAL A 323 -32.71 30.85 33.82
N ALA A 324 -33.33 31.09 32.66
CA ALA A 324 -34.78 31.29 32.56
C ALA A 324 -35.58 30.06 33.03
N ASN A 325 -35.16 28.85 32.66
CA ASN A 325 -35.82 27.61 33.07
C ASN A 325 -35.70 27.36 34.58
N LYS A 326 -34.52 27.59 35.18
CA LYS A 326 -34.32 27.49 36.64
C LYS A 326 -35.20 28.48 37.42
N ALA A 327 -35.43 29.68 36.88
CA ALA A 327 -36.35 30.65 37.48
C ALA A 327 -37.84 30.20 37.41
N GLY A 328 -38.22 29.48 36.34
CA GLY A 328 -39.57 28.92 36.19
C GLY A 328 -39.86 27.70 37.09
N ASP A 329 -38.85 26.88 37.40
CA ASP A 329 -39.03 25.69 38.22
C ASP A 329 -39.07 26.00 39.73
N THR A 330 -38.34 27.02 40.18
CA THR A 330 -38.35 27.49 41.58
C THR A 330 -39.70 28.08 42.00
N THR A 331 -40.43 28.70 41.09
CA THR A 331 -41.78 29.25 41.34
C THR A 331 -42.85 28.15 41.44
N LYS A 332 -42.74 27.07 40.66
CA LYS A 332 -43.69 25.94 40.70
C LYS A 332 -43.53 25.07 41.96
N ALA A 333 -42.31 24.93 42.49
CA ALA A 333 -42.06 24.17 43.71
C ALA A 333 -42.64 24.86 44.96
N LEU A 334 -42.56 26.20 45.05
CA LEU A 334 -43.06 26.98 46.18
C LEU A 334 -44.59 26.94 46.31
N ILE A 335 -45.32 26.95 45.19
CA ILE A 335 -46.79 26.90 45.18
C ILE A 335 -47.30 25.54 45.71
N LYS A 336 -46.63 24.44 45.36
CA LYS A 336 -47.02 23.10 45.84
C LYS A 336 -46.80 22.91 47.35
N SER A 337 -45.77 23.52 47.94
CA SER A 337 -45.55 23.40 49.40
C SER A 337 -46.61 24.17 50.20
N ILE A 338 -46.99 25.36 49.75
CA ILE A 338 -48.01 26.20 50.41
C ILE A 338 -49.39 25.52 50.40
N GLU A 339 -49.75 24.82 49.31
CA GLU A 339 -51.01 24.07 49.25
C GLU A 339 -51.04 22.86 50.19
N ALA A 340 -49.91 22.15 50.35
CA ALA A 340 -49.79 21.03 51.27
C ALA A 340 -49.93 21.49 52.73
N ASP A 341 -49.26 22.58 53.10
CA ASP A 341 -49.33 23.15 54.44
C ASP A 341 -50.75 23.64 54.79
N ARG A 342 -51.44 24.26 53.82
CA ARG A 342 -52.83 24.72 54.01
C ARG A 342 -53.80 23.55 54.23
N LYS A 343 -53.62 22.43 53.51
CA LYS A 343 -54.44 21.22 53.69
C LYS A 343 -54.19 20.58 55.06
N GLN A 344 -52.94 20.55 55.53
CA GLN A 344 -52.62 20.00 56.85
C GLN A 344 -53.16 20.87 57.99
N GLN A 345 -53.05 22.20 57.89
CA GLN A 345 -53.65 23.11 58.87
C GLN A 345 -55.18 22.99 58.93
N ALA A 346 -55.85 22.82 57.78
CA ALA A 346 -57.29 22.62 57.75
C ALA A 346 -57.73 21.31 58.44
N ARG A 347 -56.95 20.22 58.27
CA ARG A 347 -57.20 18.95 58.98
C ARG A 347 -56.97 19.05 60.49
N ASN A 348 -55.88 19.70 60.93
CA ASN A 348 -55.63 19.94 62.36
C ASN A 348 -56.75 20.74 63.02
N ARG A 349 -57.28 21.77 62.36
CA ARG A 349 -58.42 22.55 62.87
C ARG A 349 -59.70 21.72 63.01
N LYS A 350 -59.98 20.82 62.06
CA LYS A 350 -61.13 19.90 62.16
C LYS A 350 -60.97 18.91 63.30
N PHE A 351 -59.76 18.34 63.44
CA PHE A 351 -59.43 17.48 64.58
C PHE A 351 -59.67 18.20 65.91
N ASP A 352 -59.17 19.44 66.07
CA ASP A 352 -59.33 20.22 67.30
C ASP A 352 -60.79 20.53 67.63
N ALA A 353 -61.65 20.69 66.62
CA ALA A 353 -63.08 20.91 66.80
C ALA A 353 -63.84 19.62 67.19
N GLU A 354 -63.46 18.48 66.61
CA GLU A 354 -64.18 17.21 66.81
C GLU A 354 -63.68 16.41 68.03
N PHE A 355 -62.40 16.55 68.39
CA PHE A 355 -61.76 15.79 69.46
C PHE A 355 -62.46 15.92 70.83
N PRO A 356 -62.91 17.11 71.29
CA PRO A 356 -63.58 17.22 72.59
C PRO A 356 -64.83 16.34 72.72
N ALA A 357 -65.60 16.21 71.65
CA ALA A 357 -66.79 15.36 71.63
C ALA A 357 -66.44 13.86 71.63
N MET A 358 -65.32 13.50 71.00
CA MET A 358 -64.83 12.11 70.93
C MET A 358 -63.98 11.70 72.13
N LYS A 359 -63.48 12.65 72.92
CA LYS A 359 -62.53 12.42 74.03
C LYS A 359 -63.01 11.36 75.01
N GLY A 360 -64.29 11.39 75.39
CA GLY A 360 -64.88 10.40 76.30
C GLY A 360 -64.83 8.97 75.75
N LEU A 361 -65.07 8.82 74.44
CA LEU A 361 -65.03 7.52 73.74
C LEU A 361 -63.59 7.04 73.50
N LEU A 362 -62.67 7.98 73.24
CA LEU A 362 -61.25 7.70 73.00
C LEU A 362 -60.47 7.43 74.28
N THR A 363 -60.95 7.87 75.45
CA THR A 363 -60.23 7.80 76.73
C THR A 363 -59.63 6.41 77.01
N PRO A 364 -60.34 5.28 76.83
CA PRO A 364 -59.76 3.96 77.05
C PRO A 364 -58.66 3.56 76.06
N LEU A 365 -58.62 4.17 74.87
CA LEU A 365 -57.58 3.93 73.87
C LEU A 365 -56.37 4.84 74.08
N ILE A 366 -56.60 6.11 74.41
CA ILE A 366 -55.55 7.13 74.52
C ILE A 366 -54.91 7.21 75.92
N SER A 367 -55.54 6.63 76.94
CA SER A 367 -55.00 6.64 78.30
C SER A 367 -53.92 5.57 78.47
N PRO A 368 -52.81 5.89 79.15
CA PRO A 368 -51.78 4.92 79.49
C PRO A 368 -52.32 3.78 80.39
N GLY A 369 -51.94 2.54 80.06
CA GLY A 369 -52.18 1.35 80.89
C GLY A 369 -51.09 0.29 80.64
N HIS A 370 -50.89 -0.62 81.59
CA HIS A 370 -49.93 -1.73 81.49
C HIS A 370 -50.49 -2.91 80.70
N MET A 371 -51.79 -2.94 80.38
CA MET A 371 -52.35 -3.95 79.48
C MET A 371 -52.37 -3.41 78.04
N ALA A 372 -51.48 -3.91 77.19
CA ALA A 372 -51.40 -3.56 75.77
C ALA A 372 -52.12 -4.58 74.89
N LEU A 373 -52.72 -4.11 73.81
CA LEU A 373 -53.30 -4.97 72.78
C LEU A 373 -52.21 -5.44 71.81
N ALA A 374 -52.15 -6.74 71.54
CA ALA A 374 -51.28 -7.35 70.55
C ALA A 374 -52.10 -8.25 69.61
N LYS A 375 -51.51 -8.71 68.51
CA LYS A 375 -52.16 -9.58 67.52
C LYS A 375 -52.86 -10.79 68.15
N GLU A 376 -52.21 -11.48 69.08
CA GLU A 376 -52.70 -12.72 69.71
C GLU A 376 -53.53 -12.50 70.98
N GLY A 377 -53.44 -11.35 71.64
CA GLY A 377 -54.26 -11.07 72.82
C GLY A 377 -53.91 -9.80 73.55
N TRP A 378 -54.40 -9.72 74.77
CA TRP A 378 -53.92 -8.78 75.76
C TRP A 378 -52.59 -9.25 76.32
N LYS A 379 -51.62 -8.34 76.45
CA LYS A 379 -50.33 -8.63 77.07
C LYS A 379 -50.01 -7.54 78.08
N LYS A 380 -49.48 -7.93 79.23
CA LYS A 380 -48.93 -6.99 80.22
C LYS A 380 -47.60 -6.45 79.73
N VAL A 381 -47.42 -5.14 79.79
CA VAL A 381 -46.20 -4.41 79.45
C VAL A 381 -45.65 -3.70 80.69
N ASP A 382 -44.34 -3.47 80.71
CA ASP A 382 -43.66 -2.93 81.90
C ASP A 382 -43.93 -1.44 82.10
N GLU A 383 -44.08 -0.68 81.02
CA GLU A 383 -44.42 0.74 81.05
C GLU A 383 -45.88 0.97 80.64
N ALA A 384 -46.59 1.82 81.38
CA ALA A 384 -47.95 2.20 81.05
C ALA A 384 -47.97 3.04 79.76
N GLN A 385 -48.72 2.57 78.75
CA GLN A 385 -48.75 3.20 77.43
C GLN A 385 -50.15 3.23 76.81
N PRO A 386 -50.47 4.20 75.93
CA PRO A 386 -51.68 4.18 75.14
C PRO A 386 -51.75 2.94 74.23
N ILE A 387 -52.94 2.63 73.71
CA ILE A 387 -53.09 1.54 72.76
C ILE A 387 -52.43 1.92 71.43
N SER A 388 -51.70 0.97 70.82
CA SER A 388 -51.14 1.13 69.48
C SER A 388 -52.23 1.09 68.42
N PHE A 389 -52.20 2.06 67.52
CA PHE A 389 -53.08 2.10 66.37
C PHE A 389 -52.86 0.89 65.47
N ARG A 390 -51.61 0.53 65.19
CA ARG A 390 -51.27 -0.66 64.42
C ARG A 390 -51.84 -1.94 65.05
N ALA A 391 -51.83 -2.06 66.37
CA ALA A 391 -52.44 -3.21 67.04
C ALA A 391 -53.96 -3.29 66.80
N LEU A 392 -54.66 -2.15 66.73
CA LEU A 392 -56.08 -2.12 66.37
C LEU A 392 -56.31 -2.52 64.90
N GLU A 393 -55.43 -2.06 64.01
CA GLU A 393 -55.47 -2.39 62.58
C GLU A 393 -55.22 -3.88 62.31
N GLU A 394 -54.17 -4.46 62.91
CA GLU A 394 -53.81 -5.88 62.76
C GLU A 394 -54.89 -6.82 63.29
N ARG A 395 -55.65 -6.38 64.30
CA ARG A 395 -56.83 -7.08 64.83
C ARG A 395 -58.09 -6.89 63.99
N GLY A 396 -58.03 -6.07 62.94
CA GLY A 396 -59.17 -5.79 62.07
C GLY A 396 -60.23 -4.88 62.69
N LEU A 397 -59.92 -4.19 63.78
CA LEU A 397 -60.91 -3.41 64.56
C LEU A 397 -61.26 -2.06 63.94
N LEU A 398 -60.53 -1.66 62.90
CA LEU A 398 -60.67 -0.39 62.19
C LEU A 398 -61.33 -0.56 60.82
N LYS A 399 -61.80 -1.76 60.46
CA LYS A 399 -62.41 -2.05 59.17
C LYS A 399 -63.90 -1.64 59.16
N PRO A 400 -64.33 -0.77 58.22
CA PRO A 400 -65.74 -0.45 58.05
C PRO A 400 -66.44 -1.58 57.28
N GLN A 401 -67.48 -2.16 57.88
CA GLN A 401 -68.46 -3.11 57.31
C GLN A 401 -68.17 -4.63 57.38
N GLY A 402 -69.14 -5.35 57.97
CA GLY A 402 -69.39 -6.78 57.74
C GLY A 402 -68.89 -7.73 58.83
N ALA A 403 -69.81 -8.20 59.66
CA ALA A 403 -69.69 -9.19 60.75
C ALA A 403 -69.17 -8.65 62.10
N ASN A 404 -70.13 -8.35 62.98
CA ASN A 404 -70.00 -8.03 64.41
C ASN A 404 -69.10 -6.83 64.73
N ASN A 405 -69.71 -5.69 65.09
CA ASN A 405 -69.05 -4.44 65.51
C ASN A 405 -67.82 -4.70 66.38
N THR A 406 -66.64 -4.73 65.76
CA THR A 406 -65.46 -5.36 66.38
C THR A 406 -64.83 -4.44 67.41
N LEU A 407 -64.98 -3.12 67.25
CA LEU A 407 -64.63 -2.14 68.27
C LEU A 407 -65.67 -2.11 69.40
N ASP A 408 -66.98 -2.21 69.12
CA ASP A 408 -68.01 -2.32 70.18
C ASP A 408 -67.88 -3.63 70.97
N PHE A 409 -67.49 -4.73 70.33
CA PHE A 409 -67.21 -6.00 71.00
C PHE A 409 -65.97 -5.89 71.89
N MET A 410 -64.95 -5.13 71.46
CA MET A 410 -63.84 -4.82 72.35
C MET A 410 -64.27 -3.93 73.50
N ILE A 411 -65.04 -2.87 73.26
CA ILE A 411 -65.67 -2.02 74.28
C ILE A 411 -66.44 -2.85 75.31
N GLN A 412 -67.17 -3.89 74.86
CA GLN A 412 -67.84 -4.88 75.70
C GLN A 412 -66.85 -5.75 76.50
N ALA A 413 -65.78 -6.25 75.86
CA ALA A 413 -64.73 -7.04 76.51
C ALA A 413 -63.89 -6.23 77.54
N PHE A 414 -63.77 -4.91 77.34
CA PHE A 414 -63.14 -3.95 78.25
C PHE A 414 -64.03 -3.59 79.47
N GLY A 415 -65.29 -4.04 79.50
CA GLY A 415 -66.22 -3.83 80.62
C GLY A 415 -66.00 -4.76 81.82
N SER A 416 -65.20 -5.83 81.66
CA SER A 416 -64.82 -6.72 82.75
C SER A 416 -63.62 -6.15 83.52
N LYS A 417 -63.79 -5.91 84.84
CA LYS A 417 -62.73 -5.40 85.73
C LYS A 417 -61.42 -6.19 85.72
N SER A 418 -61.41 -7.43 85.24
CA SER A 418 -60.20 -8.28 85.27
C SER A 418 -59.18 -7.97 84.17
N ASN A 419 -59.57 -7.29 83.08
CA ASN A 419 -58.74 -7.18 81.86
C ASN A 419 -58.40 -5.74 81.45
N ASN A 420 -58.84 -4.72 82.20
CA ASN A 420 -58.55 -3.31 81.91
C ASN A 420 -58.00 -2.62 83.16
N ASP A 421 -56.72 -2.22 83.09
CA ASP A 421 -56.00 -1.57 84.19
C ASP A 421 -55.94 -0.04 84.04
N ARG A 422 -56.70 0.53 83.10
CA ARG A 422 -56.70 1.97 82.82
C ARG A 422 -57.51 2.77 83.85
N PRO A 423 -57.12 4.02 84.19
CA PRO A 423 -57.64 4.78 85.35
C PRO A 423 -59.15 5.07 85.37
N GLN A 424 -59.84 5.00 84.23
CA GLN A 424 -61.31 5.15 84.16
C GLN A 424 -62.07 3.81 84.02
N GLY A 425 -61.38 2.69 84.25
CA GLY A 425 -61.93 1.39 84.65
C GLY A 425 -62.63 0.59 83.56
N THR A 426 -63.44 1.20 82.72
CA THR A 426 -64.23 0.54 81.67
C THR A 426 -64.68 1.60 80.66
N PHE A 427 -65.06 1.21 79.44
CA PHE A 427 -65.86 2.10 78.61
C PHE A 427 -67.15 2.49 79.37
N PRO A 428 -67.74 3.68 79.13
CA PRO A 428 -68.93 4.13 79.86
C PRO A 428 -70.03 3.07 79.81
N ALA A 429 -70.49 2.58 80.96
CA ALA A 429 -71.50 1.52 81.06
C ALA A 429 -72.85 1.87 80.40
N ARG A 430 -73.05 3.11 79.93
CA ARG A 430 -74.24 3.56 79.18
C ARG A 430 -74.15 3.35 77.67
N LEU A 431 -73.08 2.76 77.13
CA LEU A 431 -73.01 2.46 75.69
C LEU A 431 -74.09 1.47 75.23
N PHE A 432 -74.68 0.67 76.14
CA PHE A 432 -75.83 -0.19 75.85
C PHE A 432 -77.11 0.58 75.43
N GLN A 433 -77.15 1.91 75.58
CA GLN A 433 -78.28 2.76 75.17
C GLN A 433 -77.98 3.65 73.96
N LEU A 434 -76.74 3.64 73.41
CA LEU A 434 -76.30 4.61 72.39
C LEU A 434 -76.28 4.11 70.93
N GLY A 435 -76.73 2.88 70.65
CA GLY A 435 -76.89 2.35 69.30
C GLY A 435 -75.59 2.05 68.53
N ASP A 436 -75.70 1.30 67.43
CA ASP A 436 -74.58 0.82 66.58
C ASP A 436 -73.75 1.97 65.95
N ASP A 437 -74.29 3.19 65.91
CA ASP A 437 -73.65 4.35 65.25
C ASP A 437 -72.43 4.92 66.01
N THR A 438 -72.31 4.65 67.32
CA THR A 438 -71.24 5.23 68.15
C THR A 438 -69.88 4.57 67.88
N GLY A 439 -69.84 3.25 67.72
CA GLY A 439 -68.62 2.50 67.40
C GLY A 439 -68.07 2.86 66.02
N LEU A 440 -68.96 2.99 65.04
CA LEU A 440 -68.61 3.40 63.68
C LEU A 440 -68.01 4.81 63.64
N ARG A 441 -68.61 5.75 64.38
CA ARG A 441 -68.09 7.13 64.51
C ARG A 441 -66.70 7.17 65.14
N LEU A 442 -66.44 6.32 66.14
CA LEU A 442 -65.12 6.20 66.76
C LEU A 442 -64.09 5.61 65.80
N GLN A 443 -64.43 4.53 65.08
CA GLN A 443 -63.56 3.93 64.06
C GLN A 443 -63.22 4.93 62.95
N GLN A 444 -64.22 5.67 62.47
CA GLN A 444 -64.03 6.68 61.44
C GLN A 444 -63.12 7.81 61.92
N PHE A 445 -63.33 8.31 63.14
CA PHE A 445 -62.45 9.34 63.72
C PHE A 445 -60.99 8.85 63.86
N LEU A 446 -60.80 7.60 64.31
CA LEU A 446 -59.48 6.98 64.41
C LEU A 446 -58.80 6.87 63.03
N ASN A 447 -59.54 6.44 62.00
CA ASN A 447 -59.03 6.32 60.64
C ASN A 447 -58.72 7.68 60.00
N ASP A 448 -59.60 8.66 60.19
CA ASP A 448 -59.50 9.99 59.56
C ASP A 448 -58.36 10.83 60.15
N TYR A 449 -58.00 10.60 61.42
CA TYR A 449 -57.02 11.39 62.16
C TYR A 449 -55.87 10.56 62.77
N ARG A 450 -55.58 9.38 62.21
CA ARG A 450 -54.51 8.47 62.64
C ARG A 450 -53.18 9.19 62.84
N ASP A 451 -52.74 9.91 61.81
CA ASP A 451 -51.47 10.64 61.77
C ASP A 451 -51.41 11.67 62.89
N ILE A 452 -52.47 12.47 63.06
CA ILE A 452 -52.57 13.49 64.11
C ILE A 452 -52.58 12.85 65.51
N LEU A 453 -53.28 11.73 65.70
CA LEU A 453 -53.34 11.02 66.99
C LEU A 453 -51.97 10.47 67.39
N ILE A 454 -51.18 9.97 66.44
CA ILE A 454 -49.81 9.48 66.67
C ILE A 454 -48.84 10.64 66.89
N GLU A 455 -48.88 11.68 66.04
CA GLU A 455 -48.04 12.88 66.15
C GLU A 455 -48.23 13.58 67.51
N ARG A 456 -49.48 13.67 67.99
CA ARG A 456 -49.82 14.24 69.29
C ARG A 456 -49.61 13.26 70.46
N LYS A 457 -49.04 12.08 70.20
CA LYS A 457 -48.76 11.02 71.20
C LYS A 457 -50.00 10.58 71.99
N LEU A 458 -51.18 10.73 71.39
CA LEU A 458 -52.44 10.25 71.96
C LEU A 458 -52.58 8.74 71.74
N MET A 459 -51.94 8.20 70.70
CA MET A 459 -51.83 6.77 70.45
C MET A 459 -50.40 6.42 70.04
N LEU A 460 -50.03 5.16 70.24
CA LEU A 460 -48.79 4.64 69.69
C LEU A 460 -48.97 4.30 68.20
N PRO A 461 -47.90 4.38 67.40
CA PRO A 461 -47.97 4.10 65.96
C PRO A 461 -48.50 2.72 65.60
#